data_AF-A0A3B9ZUQ1-F1
#
_entry.id   AF-A0A3B9ZUQ1-F1
#
_cell.length_a   1.000
_cell.length_b   1.000
_cell.length_c   1.000
_cell.angle_alpha   90.00
_cell.angle_beta   90.00
_cell.angle_gamma   90.00
#
_symmetry.space_group_name_H-M   'P 1'
#
loop_
_entity.id
_entity.type
_entity.pdbx_description
1 polymer ?
#
loop_
_entity_poly.entity_id
_entity_poly.type
_entity_poly.pdbx_seq_one_letter_code
_entity_poly.pdbx_strand_id
1 'polypeptide(L)'
;MKIIALILVFFGICTLQAQENKWQGPSVDFKNGKLKVSNNQRFLEFENGVSFFYLADTGWELFHRLTKADADKYLENRREKGFTVIQAVALAELDGLNTPNMEGEKPLINNDPTKPNEKYFVHVDWVIRKAAEKGIFIGLLPTWGDKIDKQWGVGPIIFNKDNASVYAKWIGNRYKDFPNIIWINGGDRVGGGDNFEVWNAIGNGIKSVDKNHLMTYHPSGGSSSSKWFQEQNWLDFNMMQTGHGERSYAAYKKLLIPDYQKKPVKPTFDGEPRYEDHPCDWKPEILG
;
A
#
# COMPACT_ATOMS: atom_id res chain seq x y z
N MET A 1 46.76 59.68 -11.84
CA MET A 1 46.28 58.79 -10.77
C MET A 1 44.89 58.29 -11.12
N LYS A 2 44.73 57.02 -11.53
CA LYS A 2 43.44 56.41 -11.82
C LYS A 2 42.98 55.68 -10.56
N ILE A 3 41.84 56.08 -9.99
CA ILE A 3 41.20 55.43 -8.84
C ILE A 3 40.40 54.24 -9.37
N ILE A 4 40.81 53.03 -9.01
CA ILE A 4 40.06 51.79 -9.28
C ILE A 4 39.11 51.60 -8.10
N ALA A 5 37.81 51.75 -8.35
CA ALA A 5 36.76 51.42 -7.40
C ALA A 5 36.58 49.89 -7.34
N LEU A 6 36.88 49.31 -6.19
CA LEU A 6 36.65 47.89 -5.89
C LEU A 6 35.18 47.72 -5.50
N ILE A 7 34.36 47.15 -6.38
CA ILE A 7 32.98 46.76 -6.05
C ILE A 7 33.04 45.41 -5.34
N LEU A 8 32.83 45.41 -4.03
CA LEU A 8 32.60 44.21 -3.23
C LEU A 8 31.18 43.71 -3.49
N VAL A 9 31.05 42.66 -4.30
CA VAL A 9 29.79 41.92 -4.48
C VAL A 9 29.61 41.00 -3.28
N PHE A 10 28.71 41.38 -2.37
CA PHE A 10 28.24 40.50 -1.29
C PHE A 10 27.38 39.39 -1.91
N PHE A 11 27.91 38.18 -2.04
CA PHE A 11 27.10 37.00 -2.30
C PHE A 11 26.37 36.63 -1.01
N GLY A 12 25.14 37.13 -0.86
CA GLY A 12 24.20 36.59 0.12
C GLY A 12 23.89 35.15 -0.23
N ILE A 13 24.34 34.21 0.58
CA ILE A 13 23.87 32.83 0.54
C ILE A 13 22.42 32.87 1.04
N CYS A 14 21.47 33.08 0.12
CA CYS A 14 20.09 32.71 0.36
C CYS A 14 20.07 31.19 0.43
N THR A 15 20.14 30.63 1.65
CA THR A 15 19.61 29.30 1.86
C THR A 15 18.14 29.37 1.47
N LEU A 16 17.80 28.88 0.29
CA LEU A 16 16.45 28.50 -0.07
C LEU A 16 16.04 27.41 0.93
N GLN A 17 15.63 27.81 2.14
CA GLN A 17 14.69 27.03 2.89
C GLN A 17 13.41 27.16 2.09
N ALA A 18 13.15 26.19 1.21
CA ALA A 18 11.77 25.87 0.88
C ALA A 18 11.10 25.69 2.25
N GLN A 19 10.25 26.64 2.62
CA GLN A 19 9.53 26.56 3.88
C GLN A 19 8.57 25.39 3.74
N GLU A 20 9.05 24.20 4.11
CA GLU A 20 8.22 23.00 4.22
C GLU A 20 7.23 23.29 5.33
N ASN A 21 6.00 23.65 4.97
CA ASN A 21 4.89 23.68 5.91
C ASN A 21 4.65 22.25 6.37
N LYS A 22 5.36 21.86 7.44
CA LYS A 22 5.23 20.54 8.05
C LYS A 22 3.83 20.38 8.60
N TRP A 23 3.19 19.29 8.23
CA TRP A 23 1.92 18.89 8.82
C TRP A 23 2.07 18.79 10.34
N GLN A 24 1.13 19.35 11.09
CA GLN A 24 1.15 19.35 12.55
C GLN A 24 0.16 18.32 13.08
N GLY A 25 0.57 17.57 14.12
CA GLY A 25 -0.25 16.52 14.70
C GLY A 25 -0.40 15.27 13.81
N PRO A 26 -1.32 14.36 14.12
CA PRO A 26 -1.55 13.17 13.32
C PRO A 26 -2.09 13.51 11.92
N SER A 27 -1.77 12.71 10.90
CA SER A 27 -2.32 12.89 9.54
C SER A 27 -3.83 12.66 9.49
N VAL A 28 -4.33 11.77 10.35
CA VAL A 28 -5.74 11.38 10.45
C VAL A 28 -6.12 11.28 11.93
N ASP A 29 -7.31 11.77 12.29
CA ASP A 29 -7.89 11.53 13.61
C ASP A 29 -8.77 10.27 13.61
N PHE A 30 -8.27 9.19 14.20
CA PHE A 30 -9.01 7.92 14.33
C PHE A 30 -10.21 7.99 15.29
N LYS A 31 -10.40 9.09 16.04
CA LYS A 31 -11.63 9.32 16.83
C LYS A 31 -12.85 9.52 15.95
N ASN A 32 -12.68 9.74 14.65
CA ASN A 32 -13.79 9.85 13.70
C ASN A 32 -14.55 8.54 13.47
N GLY A 33 -14.03 7.40 13.96
CA GLY A 33 -14.68 6.09 13.87
C GLY A 33 -14.07 5.23 12.75
N LYS A 34 -14.81 4.22 12.29
CA LYS A 34 -14.32 3.34 11.22
C LYS A 34 -14.42 4.03 9.86
N LEU A 35 -13.56 3.60 8.93
CA LEU A 35 -13.64 4.02 7.54
C LEU A 35 -14.74 3.23 6.82
N LYS A 36 -15.55 3.92 6.01
CA LYS A 36 -16.60 3.32 5.19
C LYS A 36 -16.62 3.93 3.78
N VAL A 37 -17.30 3.25 2.87
CA VAL A 37 -17.64 3.83 1.56
C VAL A 37 -18.79 4.82 1.75
N SER A 38 -18.70 5.99 1.13
CA SER A 38 -19.71 7.04 1.21
C SER A 38 -21.06 6.60 0.65
N ASN A 39 -22.14 7.28 1.03
CA ASN A 39 -23.50 6.94 0.58
C ASN A 39 -23.67 6.95 -0.96
N ASN A 40 -22.95 7.84 -1.66
CA ASN A 40 -22.98 7.89 -3.12
C ASN A 40 -22.06 6.87 -3.81
N GLN A 41 -21.36 6.03 -3.03
CA GLN A 41 -20.45 4.97 -3.50
C GLN A 41 -19.24 5.49 -4.30
N ARG A 42 -18.81 6.74 -4.08
CA ARG A 42 -17.70 7.37 -4.82
C ARG A 42 -16.50 7.77 -3.99
N PHE A 43 -16.66 7.91 -2.68
CA PHE A 43 -15.63 8.41 -1.79
C PHE A 43 -15.48 7.50 -0.59
N LEU A 44 -14.41 7.73 0.17
CA LEU A 44 -14.22 7.16 1.49
C LEU A 44 -14.51 8.24 2.54
N GLU A 45 -15.16 7.84 3.61
CA GLU A 45 -15.50 8.72 4.73
C GLU A 45 -15.48 7.94 6.04
N PHE A 46 -15.37 8.63 7.15
CA PHE A 46 -15.56 8.06 8.47
C PHE A 46 -17.05 7.86 8.78
N GLU A 47 -17.36 6.98 9.72
CA GLU A 47 -18.74 6.72 10.16
C GLU A 47 -19.49 8.00 10.59
N ASN A 48 -18.78 8.98 11.16
CA ASN A 48 -19.31 10.28 11.54
C ASN A 48 -19.50 11.30 10.39
N GLY A 49 -19.19 10.90 9.15
CA GLY A 49 -19.37 11.71 7.94
C GLY A 49 -18.16 12.59 7.56
N VAL A 50 -17.08 12.59 8.33
CA VAL A 50 -15.85 13.29 7.95
C VAL A 50 -15.24 12.61 6.72
N SER A 51 -14.94 13.38 5.67
CA SER A 51 -14.33 12.84 4.45
C SER A 51 -12.91 12.34 4.71
N PHE A 52 -12.55 11.22 4.07
CA PHE A 52 -11.20 10.67 4.11
C PHE A 52 -10.56 10.76 2.72
N PHE A 53 -9.48 11.52 2.61
CA PHE A 53 -8.70 11.62 1.37
C PHE A 53 -7.57 10.59 1.39
N TYR A 54 -7.65 9.59 0.52
CA TYR A 54 -6.61 8.55 0.38
C TYR A 54 -5.37 9.15 -0.31
N LEU A 55 -4.42 9.60 0.49
CA LEU A 55 -3.10 10.05 0.05
C LEU A 55 -2.04 9.08 0.58
N ALA A 56 -1.54 8.22 -0.30
CA ALA A 56 -0.66 7.12 0.08
C ALA A 56 0.79 7.32 -0.37
N ASP A 57 1.72 6.82 0.46
CA ASP A 57 3.08 6.51 0.02
C ASP A 57 3.28 4.99 -0.11
N THR A 58 4.28 4.59 -0.88
CA THR A 58 4.56 3.20 -1.23
C THR A 58 5.75 2.66 -0.44
N GLY A 59 5.47 1.96 0.65
CA GLY A 59 6.47 1.33 1.53
C GLY A 59 6.45 -0.19 1.43
N TRP A 60 6.59 -0.77 0.23
CA TRP A 60 6.38 -2.22 0.01
C TRP A 60 7.14 -3.12 0.98
N GLU A 61 8.42 -2.82 1.20
CA GLU A 61 9.32 -3.61 2.03
C GLU A 61 9.41 -3.10 3.48
N LEU A 62 8.47 -2.25 3.93
CA LEU A 62 8.49 -1.58 5.25
C LEU A 62 8.74 -2.56 6.40
N PHE A 63 8.02 -3.68 6.46
CA PHE A 63 8.15 -4.67 7.53
C PHE A 63 9.36 -5.60 7.40
N HIS A 64 9.90 -5.71 6.19
CA HIS A 64 10.98 -6.64 5.88
C HIS A 64 12.34 -5.96 6.02
N ARG A 65 12.51 -4.75 5.51
CA ARG A 65 13.84 -4.14 5.34
C ARG A 65 14.16 -3.00 6.29
N LEU A 66 13.20 -2.49 7.07
CA LEU A 66 13.47 -1.40 8.01
C LEU A 66 13.65 -1.93 9.44
N THR A 67 14.62 -1.35 10.14
CA THR A 67 14.69 -1.47 11.60
C THR A 67 13.52 -0.70 12.22
N LYS A 68 13.23 -0.92 13.51
CA LYS A 68 12.26 -0.09 14.23
C LYS A 68 12.58 1.41 14.14
N ALA A 69 13.85 1.77 14.28
CA ALA A 69 14.29 3.17 14.20
C ALA A 69 14.07 3.77 12.81
N ASP A 70 14.40 3.03 11.75
CA ASP A 70 14.21 3.48 10.37
C ASP A 70 12.73 3.54 9.99
N ALA A 71 11.92 2.60 10.47
CA ALA A 71 10.47 2.60 10.27
C ALA A 71 9.82 3.82 10.94
N ASP A 72 10.17 4.16 12.19
CA ASP A 72 9.66 5.36 12.86
C ASP A 72 10.10 6.64 12.13
N LYS A 73 11.38 6.71 11.72
CA LYS A 73 11.91 7.83 10.94
C LYS A 73 11.18 8.02 9.61
N TYR A 74 10.94 6.92 8.89
CA TYR A 74 10.18 6.93 7.64
C TYR A 74 8.74 7.41 7.87
N LEU A 75 8.04 6.81 8.84
CA LEU A 75 6.66 7.16 9.16
C LEU A 75 6.52 8.62 9.63
N GLU A 76 7.48 9.14 10.40
CA GLU A 76 7.50 10.55 10.80
C GLU A 76 7.68 11.47 9.60
N ASN A 77 8.59 11.12 8.69
CA ASN A 77 8.75 11.90 7.46
C ASN A 77 7.47 11.92 6.62
N ARG A 78 6.76 10.79 6.53
CA ARG A 78 5.48 10.72 5.82
C ARG A 78 4.37 11.50 6.51
N ARG A 79 4.33 11.46 7.85
CA ARG A 79 3.43 12.29 8.66
C ARG A 79 3.67 13.78 8.42
N GLU A 80 4.92 14.25 8.47
CA GLU A 80 5.27 15.65 8.23
C GLU A 80 4.84 16.16 6.84
N LYS A 81 4.69 15.26 5.86
CA LYS A 81 4.21 15.54 4.50
C LYS A 81 2.71 15.35 4.30
N GLY A 82 1.97 14.95 5.35
CA GLY A 82 0.51 14.80 5.30
C GLY A 82 0.02 13.50 4.65
N PHE A 83 0.87 12.49 4.44
CA PHE A 83 0.41 11.18 3.97
C PHE A 83 -0.54 10.55 4.99
N THR A 84 -1.62 9.98 4.48
CA THR A 84 -2.69 9.37 5.28
C THR A 84 -2.61 7.84 5.29
N VAL A 85 -1.94 7.25 4.30
CA VAL A 85 -1.80 5.80 4.13
C VAL A 85 -0.35 5.46 3.77
N ILE A 86 0.18 4.35 4.27
CA ILE A 86 1.35 3.67 3.70
C ILE A 86 0.92 2.31 3.20
N GLN A 87 1.18 2.00 1.94
CA GLN A 87 0.95 0.66 1.40
C GLN A 87 2.19 -0.22 1.69
N ALA A 88 1.99 -1.37 2.35
CA ALA A 88 3.07 -2.22 2.82
C ALA A 88 2.68 -3.70 2.81
N VAL A 89 3.66 -4.59 2.65
CA VAL A 89 3.42 -6.01 2.36
C VAL A 89 3.89 -6.90 3.51
N ALA A 90 2.99 -7.73 4.05
CA ALA A 90 3.32 -8.64 5.15
C ALA A 90 4.23 -9.80 4.71
N LEU A 91 4.02 -10.37 3.53
CA LEU A 91 4.94 -11.34 2.90
C LEU A 91 5.56 -10.68 1.66
N ALA A 92 6.71 -10.03 1.85
CA ALA A 92 7.32 -9.13 0.88
C ALA A 92 7.91 -9.85 -0.36
N GLU A 93 8.04 -9.13 -1.49
CA GLU A 93 8.48 -9.69 -2.77
C GLU A 93 9.97 -10.05 -2.77
N LEU A 94 10.82 -9.13 -2.28
CA LEU A 94 12.27 -9.18 -2.50
C LEU A 94 12.98 -10.19 -1.59
N ASP A 95 12.76 -11.47 -1.88
CA ASP A 95 13.18 -12.65 -1.09
C ASP A 95 12.65 -12.65 0.37
N GLY A 96 11.50 -12.00 0.59
CA GLY A 96 10.93 -11.78 1.93
C GLY A 96 10.51 -13.03 2.70
N LEU A 97 10.52 -14.22 2.09
CA LEU A 97 10.30 -15.49 2.80
C LEU A 97 11.59 -16.08 3.36
N ASN A 98 12.73 -15.84 2.71
CA ASN A 98 13.98 -16.53 3.03
C ASN A 98 15.01 -15.59 3.65
N THR A 99 15.00 -14.31 3.29
CA THR A 99 15.77 -13.27 3.96
C THR A 99 15.03 -12.84 5.24
N PRO A 100 15.66 -12.89 6.41
CA PRO A 100 15.04 -12.40 7.64
C PRO A 100 14.84 -10.88 7.60
N ASN A 101 13.84 -10.39 8.33
CA ASN A 101 13.72 -8.96 8.56
C ASN A 101 14.87 -8.39 9.40
N MET A 102 14.85 -7.08 9.63
CA MET A 102 15.87 -6.41 10.43
C MET A 102 15.89 -6.80 11.92
N GLU A 103 14.91 -7.58 12.39
CA GLU A 103 14.92 -8.19 13.73
C GLU A 103 15.43 -9.65 13.71
N GLY A 104 15.87 -10.15 12.54
CA GLY A 104 16.44 -11.49 12.38
C GLY A 104 15.40 -12.60 12.16
N GLU A 105 14.15 -12.25 11.85
CA GLU A 105 13.04 -13.20 11.79
C GLU A 105 12.49 -13.36 10.37
N LYS A 106 12.14 -14.59 9.98
CA LYS A 106 11.40 -14.88 8.73
C LYS A 106 9.90 -14.88 9.01
N PRO A 107 9.03 -14.56 8.03
CA PRO A 107 7.60 -14.42 8.29
C PRO A 107 6.87 -15.74 8.57
N LEU A 108 7.38 -16.86 8.04
CA LEU A 108 6.74 -18.16 8.13
C LEU A 108 7.74 -19.23 8.61
N ILE A 109 7.25 -20.23 9.33
CA ILE A 109 8.03 -21.42 9.67
C ILE A 109 8.03 -22.37 8.47
N ASN A 110 9.21 -22.68 7.93
CA ASN A 110 9.38 -23.55 6.76
C ASN A 110 8.58 -23.12 5.50
N ASN A 111 8.36 -21.81 5.33
CA ASN A 111 7.55 -21.24 4.24
C ASN A 111 6.11 -21.80 4.16
N ASP A 112 5.60 -22.32 5.28
CA ASP A 112 4.23 -22.82 5.40
C ASP A 112 3.29 -21.66 5.78
N PRO A 113 2.35 -21.23 4.90
CA PRO A 113 1.44 -20.12 5.21
C PRO A 113 0.51 -20.39 6.39
N THR A 114 0.36 -21.65 6.79
CA THR A 114 -0.44 -22.03 7.96
C THR A 114 0.33 -21.90 9.27
N LYS A 115 1.64 -21.59 9.20
CA LYS A 115 2.52 -21.42 10.37
C LYS A 115 3.26 -20.07 10.36
N PRO A 116 2.55 -18.95 10.54
CA PRO A 116 3.16 -17.64 10.75
C PRO A 116 4.13 -17.63 11.94
N ASN A 117 5.28 -16.98 11.77
CA ASN A 117 6.26 -16.81 12.84
C ASN A 117 5.87 -15.60 13.72
N GLU A 118 5.45 -15.87 14.96
CA GLU A 118 5.02 -14.84 15.91
C GLU A 118 6.03 -13.70 16.06
N LYS A 119 7.34 -14.00 16.08
CA LYS A 119 8.35 -12.97 16.30
C LYS A 119 8.46 -11.97 15.15
N TYR A 120 8.30 -12.44 13.91
CA TYR A 120 8.21 -11.55 12.74
C TYR A 120 7.00 -10.64 12.86
N PHE A 121 5.85 -11.21 13.19
CA PHE A 121 4.61 -10.45 13.24
C PHE A 121 4.49 -9.52 14.46
N VAL A 122 5.23 -9.76 15.54
CA VAL A 122 5.42 -8.77 16.62
C VAL A 122 6.12 -7.49 16.10
N HIS A 123 7.05 -7.61 15.16
CA HIS A 123 7.63 -6.44 14.48
C HIS A 123 6.59 -5.72 13.61
N VAL A 124 5.80 -6.47 12.83
CA VAL A 124 4.71 -5.92 12.02
C VAL A 124 3.70 -5.16 12.91
N ASP A 125 3.26 -5.75 14.02
CA ASP A 125 2.39 -5.12 15.01
C ASP A 125 2.95 -3.79 15.50
N TRP A 126 4.24 -3.77 15.83
CA TRP A 126 4.91 -2.58 16.34
C TRP A 126 4.89 -1.45 15.29
N VAL A 127 5.20 -1.77 14.03
CA VAL A 127 5.20 -0.78 12.94
C VAL A 127 3.79 -0.26 12.67
N ILE A 128 2.76 -1.12 12.66
CA ILE A 128 1.37 -0.69 12.47
C ILE A 128 0.92 0.22 13.62
N ARG A 129 1.25 -0.12 14.88
CA ARG A 129 0.93 0.75 16.04
C ARG A 129 1.66 2.09 15.95
N LYS A 130 2.92 2.11 15.50
CA LYS A 130 3.67 3.35 15.28
C LYS A 130 3.06 4.22 14.19
N ALA A 131 2.56 3.62 13.11
CA ALA A 131 1.79 4.35 12.11
C ALA A 131 0.50 4.94 12.71
N ALA A 132 -0.19 4.18 13.58
CA ALA A 132 -1.41 4.63 14.25
C ALA A 132 -1.17 5.86 15.14
N GLU A 133 -0.07 5.86 15.91
CA GLU A 133 0.33 7.02 16.74
C GLU A 133 0.50 8.31 15.92
N LYS A 134 0.85 8.18 14.63
CA LYS A 134 1.06 9.28 13.70
C LYS A 134 -0.18 9.61 12.85
N GLY A 135 -1.30 8.93 13.08
CA GLY A 135 -2.51 9.13 12.27
C GLY A 135 -2.39 8.56 10.86
N ILE A 136 -1.64 7.47 10.67
CA ILE A 136 -1.40 6.87 9.36
C ILE A 136 -2.04 5.48 9.30
N PHE A 137 -2.87 5.25 8.28
CA PHE A 137 -3.35 3.93 7.94
C PHE A 137 -2.24 3.09 7.29
N ILE A 138 -2.24 1.79 7.54
CA ILE A 138 -1.49 0.81 6.78
C ILE A 138 -2.44 0.18 5.77
N GLY A 139 -2.17 0.43 4.48
CA GLY A 139 -2.66 -0.36 3.37
C GLY A 139 -1.95 -1.71 3.38
N LEU A 140 -2.50 -2.67 4.13
CA LEU A 140 -1.83 -3.93 4.42
C LEU A 140 -2.12 -4.95 3.32
N LEU A 141 -1.07 -5.31 2.57
CA LEU A 141 -1.11 -6.45 1.68
C LEU A 141 -0.79 -7.72 2.46
N PRO A 142 -1.68 -8.73 2.51
CA PRO A 142 -1.42 -9.98 3.21
C PRO A 142 -0.20 -10.73 2.66
N THR A 143 0.07 -10.59 1.37
CA THR A 143 1.20 -11.19 0.66
C THR A 143 1.42 -10.47 -0.65
N TRP A 144 2.64 -10.44 -1.16
CA TRP A 144 2.84 -10.09 -2.57
C TRP A 144 2.40 -11.23 -3.49
N GLY A 145 2.15 -10.93 -4.76
CA GLY A 145 1.58 -11.87 -5.70
C GLY A 145 2.52 -12.98 -6.16
N ASP A 146 3.84 -12.83 -6.02
CA ASP A 146 4.81 -13.87 -6.38
C ASP A 146 4.70 -15.16 -5.54
N LYS A 147 3.94 -15.11 -4.43
CA LYS A 147 3.60 -16.26 -3.57
C LYS A 147 2.39 -17.06 -4.08
N ILE A 148 1.72 -16.56 -5.11
CA ILE A 148 0.57 -17.17 -5.79
C ILE A 148 0.89 -17.41 -7.26
N ASP A 149 1.47 -16.41 -7.92
CA ASP A 149 1.87 -16.46 -9.33
C ASP A 149 3.26 -15.82 -9.46
N LYS A 150 4.28 -16.67 -9.58
CA LYS A 150 5.68 -16.24 -9.53
C LYS A 150 5.98 -15.12 -10.52
N GLN A 151 5.61 -15.30 -11.80
CA GLN A 151 6.02 -14.46 -12.93
C GLN A 151 7.50 -14.04 -12.84
N TRP A 152 7.79 -12.74 -12.75
CA TRP A 152 9.14 -12.17 -12.58
C TRP A 152 9.65 -12.16 -11.13
N GLY A 153 8.78 -12.44 -10.15
CA GLY A 153 9.15 -12.43 -8.74
C GLY A 153 10.03 -13.61 -8.34
N VAL A 154 10.65 -13.51 -7.16
CA VAL A 154 11.53 -14.54 -6.62
C VAL A 154 10.73 -15.80 -6.25
N GLY A 155 9.49 -15.64 -5.75
CA GLY A 155 8.66 -16.71 -5.21
C GLY A 155 9.17 -17.21 -3.86
N PRO A 156 8.98 -18.50 -3.50
CA PRO A 156 8.20 -19.51 -4.23
C PRO A 156 6.68 -19.27 -4.16
N ILE A 157 5.94 -19.97 -5.02
CA ILE A 157 4.49 -20.10 -4.89
C ILE A 157 4.21 -21.00 -3.68
N ILE A 158 3.55 -20.46 -2.65
CA ILE A 158 3.25 -21.17 -1.39
C ILE A 158 1.76 -21.26 -1.12
N PHE A 159 0.93 -20.50 -1.85
CA PHE A 159 -0.50 -20.49 -1.66
C PHE A 159 -1.24 -21.40 -2.63
N ASN A 160 -2.25 -22.07 -2.08
CA ASN A 160 -3.36 -22.67 -2.79
C ASN A 160 -4.66 -22.23 -2.11
N LYS A 161 -5.82 -22.62 -2.65
CA LYS A 161 -7.12 -22.21 -2.11
C LYS A 161 -7.30 -22.55 -0.62
N ASP A 162 -6.84 -23.72 -0.20
CA ASP A 162 -7.08 -24.23 1.15
C ASP A 162 -6.23 -23.49 2.19
N ASN A 163 -4.91 -23.42 1.96
CA ASN A 163 -4.00 -22.76 2.90
C ASN A 163 -4.16 -21.22 2.88
N ALA A 164 -4.60 -20.63 1.77
CA ALA A 164 -4.89 -19.20 1.67
C ALA A 164 -6.01 -18.77 2.61
N SER A 165 -7.08 -19.56 2.73
CA SER A 165 -8.17 -19.26 3.67
C SER A 165 -7.72 -19.33 5.13
N VAL A 166 -6.85 -20.29 5.47
CA VAL A 166 -6.28 -20.44 6.82
C VAL A 166 -5.43 -19.23 7.18
N TYR A 167 -4.48 -18.87 6.31
CA TYR A 167 -3.63 -17.70 6.49
C TYR A 167 -4.45 -16.40 6.58
N ALA A 168 -5.42 -16.22 5.69
CA ALA A 168 -6.28 -15.04 5.65
C ALA A 168 -7.11 -14.84 6.93
N LYS A 169 -7.66 -15.93 7.50
CA LYS A 169 -8.34 -15.87 8.79
C LYS A 169 -7.39 -15.58 9.93
N TRP A 170 -6.18 -16.13 9.90
CA TRP A 170 -5.17 -15.86 10.92
C TRP A 170 -4.77 -14.37 10.92
N ILE A 171 -4.39 -13.82 9.76
CA ILE A 171 -3.95 -12.42 9.66
C ILE A 171 -5.10 -11.44 9.92
N GLY A 172 -6.30 -11.76 9.44
CA GLY A 172 -7.51 -11.00 9.74
C GLY A 172 -7.83 -10.97 11.23
N ASN A 173 -7.71 -12.09 11.94
CA ASN A 173 -7.90 -12.12 13.39
C ASN A 173 -6.83 -11.32 14.15
N ARG A 174 -5.58 -11.31 13.66
CA ARG A 174 -4.51 -10.55 14.29
C ARG A 174 -4.75 -9.04 14.24
N TYR A 175 -5.26 -8.54 13.11
CA TYR A 175 -5.31 -7.09 12.85
C TYR A 175 -6.72 -6.46 12.88
N LYS A 176 -7.80 -7.24 13.02
CA LYS A 176 -9.18 -6.70 13.07
C LYS A 176 -9.42 -5.63 14.13
N ASP A 177 -8.62 -5.62 15.20
CA ASP A 177 -8.75 -4.66 16.31
C ASP A 177 -7.77 -3.47 16.21
N PHE A 178 -6.92 -3.43 15.17
CA PHE A 178 -6.03 -2.30 14.90
C PHE A 178 -6.82 -1.26 14.09
N PRO A 179 -7.00 -0.02 14.58
CA PRO A 179 -7.94 0.94 13.97
C PRO A 179 -7.48 1.48 12.61
N ASN A 180 -6.21 1.29 12.27
CA ASN A 180 -5.54 1.93 11.15
C ASN A 180 -5.20 0.93 10.04
N ILE A 181 -6.08 -0.03 9.75
CA ILE A 181 -5.91 -1.01 8.67
C ILE A 181 -6.86 -0.71 7.49
N ILE A 182 -6.30 -0.77 6.28
CA ILE A 182 -7.04 -0.93 5.03
C ILE A 182 -6.48 -2.15 4.34
N TRP A 183 -7.30 -3.17 4.07
CA TRP A 183 -6.80 -4.37 3.42
C TRP A 183 -6.59 -4.15 1.93
N ILE A 184 -5.44 -4.58 1.43
CA ILE A 184 -5.13 -4.55 0.00
C ILE A 184 -4.82 -5.99 -0.41
N ASN A 185 -5.80 -6.70 -0.97
CA ASN A 185 -5.55 -8.03 -1.53
C ASN A 185 -4.70 -7.90 -2.83
N GLY A 186 -4.24 -9.00 -3.41
CA GLY A 186 -3.40 -8.92 -4.61
C GLY A 186 -1.95 -8.53 -4.31
N GLY A 187 -1.29 -7.90 -5.28
CA GLY A 187 0.15 -7.59 -5.24
C GLY A 187 0.78 -7.83 -6.60
N ASP A 188 0.64 -6.86 -7.49
CA ASP A 188 1.19 -6.80 -8.85
C ASP A 188 1.03 -8.08 -9.70
N ARG A 189 -0.10 -8.78 -9.57
CA ARG A 189 -0.44 -9.97 -10.38
C ARG A 189 -1.90 -9.91 -10.86
N VAL A 190 -2.18 -10.65 -11.93
CA VAL A 190 -3.55 -10.77 -12.46
C VAL A 190 -4.44 -11.51 -11.47
N GLY A 191 -5.67 -11.00 -11.30
CA GLY A 191 -6.65 -11.59 -10.38
C GLY A 191 -7.53 -12.70 -10.97
N GLY A 192 -7.44 -12.93 -12.28
CA GLY A 192 -8.26 -13.91 -13.00
C GLY A 192 -7.56 -15.25 -13.22
N GLY A 193 -8.20 -16.14 -13.98
CA GLY A 193 -7.66 -17.47 -14.29
C GLY A 193 -7.45 -18.29 -13.02
N ASP A 194 -6.35 -19.05 -12.98
CA ASP A 194 -6.01 -19.94 -11.85
C ASP A 194 -5.75 -19.18 -10.53
N ASN A 195 -5.45 -17.88 -10.61
CA ASN A 195 -5.21 -17.04 -9.45
C ASN A 195 -6.51 -16.65 -8.72
N PHE A 196 -7.66 -16.66 -9.42
CA PHE A 196 -8.93 -16.13 -8.90
C PHE A 196 -9.34 -16.82 -7.61
N GLU A 197 -9.32 -18.14 -7.57
CA GLU A 197 -9.78 -18.91 -6.41
C GLU A 197 -8.91 -18.67 -5.17
N VAL A 198 -7.60 -18.45 -5.36
CA VAL A 198 -6.68 -18.18 -4.25
C VAL A 198 -6.90 -16.77 -3.71
N TRP A 199 -6.97 -15.76 -4.58
CA TRP A 199 -7.24 -14.39 -4.15
C TRP A 199 -8.63 -14.24 -3.52
N ASN A 200 -9.64 -14.92 -4.08
CA ASN A 200 -10.98 -14.93 -3.53
C ASN A 200 -11.03 -15.63 -2.16
N ALA A 201 -10.23 -16.68 -1.94
CA ALA A 201 -10.09 -17.32 -0.63
C ALA A 201 -9.44 -16.38 0.41
N ILE A 202 -8.47 -15.56 0.00
CA ILE A 202 -7.86 -14.54 0.87
C ILE A 202 -8.89 -13.47 1.27
N GLY A 203 -9.55 -12.87 0.28
CA GLY A 203 -10.52 -11.80 0.53
C GLY A 203 -11.68 -12.25 1.43
N ASN A 204 -12.28 -13.40 1.13
CA ASN A 204 -13.35 -13.98 1.95
C ASN A 204 -12.84 -14.43 3.33
N GLY A 205 -11.62 -14.98 3.42
CA GLY A 205 -11.01 -15.41 4.67
C GLY A 205 -10.86 -14.27 5.67
N ILE A 206 -10.26 -13.16 5.25
CA ILE A 206 -10.12 -11.95 6.08
C ILE A 206 -11.50 -11.40 6.44
N LYS A 207 -12.38 -11.17 5.46
CA LYS A 207 -13.73 -10.63 5.71
C LYS A 207 -14.62 -11.54 6.56
N SER A 208 -14.30 -12.83 6.69
CA SER A 208 -15.04 -13.72 7.58
C SER A 208 -14.80 -13.42 9.07
N VAL A 209 -13.65 -12.84 9.41
CA VAL A 209 -13.23 -12.56 10.80
C VAL A 209 -13.09 -11.07 11.10
N ASP A 210 -12.85 -10.24 10.07
CA ASP A 210 -12.74 -8.79 10.17
C ASP A 210 -13.93 -8.11 9.47
N LYS A 211 -14.75 -7.43 10.28
CA LYS A 211 -15.90 -6.63 9.84
C LYS A 211 -15.67 -5.13 10.00
N ASN A 212 -14.46 -4.73 10.39
CA ASN A 212 -14.12 -3.37 10.78
C ASN A 212 -13.43 -2.59 9.66
N HIS A 213 -12.70 -3.28 8.79
CA HIS A 213 -11.85 -2.65 7.78
C HIS A 213 -12.35 -2.83 6.35
N LEU A 214 -12.16 -1.78 5.55
CA LEU A 214 -12.36 -1.83 4.11
C LEU A 214 -11.28 -2.67 3.42
N MET A 215 -11.56 -3.13 2.21
CA MET A 215 -10.66 -3.93 1.41
C MET A 215 -10.73 -3.59 -0.07
N THR A 216 -9.58 -3.66 -0.73
CA THR A 216 -9.42 -3.54 -2.19
C THR A 216 -8.53 -4.66 -2.74
N TYR A 217 -8.16 -4.59 -4.02
CA TYR A 217 -7.23 -5.49 -4.68
C TYR A 217 -6.23 -4.71 -5.53
N HIS A 218 -4.93 -4.91 -5.29
CA HIS A 218 -3.85 -4.34 -6.07
C HIS A 218 -3.55 -5.21 -7.30
N PRO A 219 -3.87 -4.72 -8.52
CA PRO A 219 -3.71 -5.49 -9.75
C PRO A 219 -2.27 -5.46 -10.26
N SER A 220 -2.02 -6.17 -11.37
CA SER A 220 -0.83 -5.98 -12.19
C SER A 220 -0.89 -4.67 -12.99
N GLY A 221 0.26 -4.19 -13.45
CA GLY A 221 0.38 -3.01 -14.32
C GLY A 221 -0.58 -2.97 -15.50
N GLY A 222 -1.11 -1.76 -15.76
CA GLY A 222 -2.04 -1.50 -16.84
C GLY A 222 -3.42 -2.16 -16.67
N SER A 223 -3.79 -2.56 -15.45
CA SER A 223 -5.06 -3.21 -15.11
C SER A 223 -5.74 -2.57 -13.89
N SER A 224 -7.01 -2.92 -13.68
CA SER A 224 -7.81 -2.57 -12.50
C SER A 224 -8.40 -3.82 -11.85
N SER A 225 -8.56 -3.81 -10.52
CA SER A 225 -9.30 -4.82 -9.76
C SER A 225 -10.70 -5.08 -10.30
N SER A 226 -11.34 -4.05 -10.88
CA SER A 226 -12.70 -4.12 -11.42
C SER A 226 -12.84 -5.11 -12.56
N LYS A 227 -11.73 -5.55 -13.16
CA LYS A 227 -11.71 -6.56 -14.22
C LYS A 227 -12.13 -7.93 -13.71
N TRP A 228 -11.86 -8.25 -12.45
CA TRP A 228 -12.08 -9.58 -11.87
C TRP A 228 -13.01 -9.58 -10.67
N PHE A 229 -12.95 -8.54 -9.84
CA PHE A 229 -13.54 -8.57 -8.51
C PHE A 229 -14.68 -7.56 -8.31
N GLN A 230 -15.17 -6.93 -9.38
CA GLN A 230 -16.22 -5.91 -9.30
C GLN A 230 -17.44 -6.36 -8.51
N GLU A 231 -17.84 -7.63 -8.65
CA GLU A 231 -19.01 -8.21 -8.00
C GLU A 231 -18.69 -8.93 -6.69
N GLN A 232 -17.42 -8.98 -6.27
CA GLN A 232 -17.08 -9.62 -5.01
C GLN A 232 -17.48 -8.75 -3.82
N ASN A 233 -18.13 -9.38 -2.84
CA ASN A 233 -18.60 -8.73 -1.61
C ASN A 233 -17.46 -8.26 -0.71
N TRP A 234 -16.28 -8.89 -0.81
CA TRP A 234 -15.12 -8.47 -0.03
C TRP A 234 -14.43 -7.24 -0.61
N LEU A 235 -14.70 -6.85 -1.86
CA LEU A 235 -14.07 -5.70 -2.50
C LEU A 235 -14.93 -4.44 -2.27
N ASP A 236 -14.51 -3.53 -1.38
CA ASP A 236 -15.28 -2.32 -1.08
C ASP A 236 -15.04 -1.20 -2.10
N PHE A 237 -13.82 -1.07 -2.60
CA PHE A 237 -13.44 -0.10 -3.64
C PHE A 237 -12.40 -0.69 -4.60
N ASN A 238 -12.33 -0.13 -5.80
CA ASN A 238 -11.38 -0.54 -6.82
C ASN A 238 -10.04 0.18 -6.68
N MET A 239 -8.98 -0.51 -7.10
CA MET A 239 -7.64 0.04 -7.24
C MET A 239 -7.10 -0.36 -8.62
N MET A 240 -6.43 0.58 -9.28
CA MET A 240 -5.71 0.36 -10.54
C MET A 240 -4.22 0.60 -10.37
N GLN A 241 -3.42 0.03 -11.26
CA GLN A 241 -2.01 0.36 -11.43
C GLN A 241 -1.83 0.94 -12.83
N THR A 242 -1.57 2.24 -12.94
CA THR A 242 -1.31 2.89 -14.24
C THR A 242 0.16 2.84 -14.66
N GLY A 243 1.09 2.67 -13.71
CA GLY A 243 2.52 2.56 -13.95
C GLY A 243 2.96 1.25 -14.62
N HIS A 244 4.22 1.10 -15.05
CA HIS A 244 5.26 2.14 -15.20
C HIS A 244 5.50 2.55 -16.66
N GLY A 245 4.72 2.03 -17.61
CA GLY A 245 4.98 2.18 -19.06
C GLY A 245 4.26 3.33 -19.76
N GLU A 246 3.00 3.62 -19.41
CA GLU A 246 2.22 4.66 -20.07
C GLU A 246 2.56 6.05 -19.49
N ARG A 247 2.93 7.00 -20.36
CA ARG A 247 3.36 8.35 -19.97
C ARG A 247 2.24 9.37 -20.05
N SER A 248 1.21 9.06 -20.83
CA SER A 248 0.14 10.00 -21.12
C SER A 248 -1.06 9.78 -20.21
N TYR A 249 -1.98 10.74 -20.25
CA TYR A 249 -3.29 10.62 -19.60
C TYR A 249 -4.16 9.47 -20.15
N ALA A 250 -3.71 8.77 -21.20
CA ALA A 250 -4.41 7.62 -21.77
C ALA A 250 -4.63 6.48 -20.76
N ALA A 251 -3.72 6.28 -19.80
CA ALA A 251 -3.87 5.26 -18.76
C ALA A 251 -5.17 5.49 -17.94
N TYR A 252 -5.43 6.72 -17.52
CA TYR A 252 -6.64 7.07 -16.77
C TYR A 252 -7.90 6.94 -17.63
N LYS A 253 -7.84 7.30 -18.92
CA LYS A 253 -8.97 7.05 -19.82
C LYS A 253 -9.28 5.55 -19.98
N LYS A 254 -8.24 4.71 -19.99
CA LYS A 254 -8.35 3.24 -20.15
C LYS A 254 -8.82 2.53 -18.88
N LEU A 255 -8.43 3.02 -17.69
CA LEU A 255 -8.66 2.34 -16.42
C LEU A 255 -9.70 3.07 -15.54
N LEU A 256 -9.48 4.36 -15.25
CA LEU A 256 -10.33 5.13 -14.34
C LEU A 256 -11.74 5.35 -14.88
N ILE A 257 -11.90 5.76 -16.15
CA ILE A 257 -13.22 6.06 -16.72
C ILE A 257 -14.12 4.79 -16.72
N PRO A 258 -13.67 3.62 -17.23
CA PRO A 258 -14.46 2.40 -17.17
C PRO A 258 -14.80 1.97 -15.74
N ASP A 259 -13.83 2.03 -14.81
CA ASP A 259 -14.07 1.73 -13.40
C ASP A 259 -15.16 2.61 -12.79
N TYR A 260 -15.09 3.92 -13.06
CA TYR A 260 -16.05 4.88 -12.55
C TYR A 260 -17.46 4.62 -13.10
N GLN A 261 -17.58 4.06 -14.31
CA GLN A 261 -18.86 3.76 -14.95
C GLN A 261 -19.43 2.37 -14.59
N LYS A 262 -18.61 1.47 -14.03
CA LYS A 262 -19.03 0.09 -13.70
C LYS A 262 -20.12 0.02 -12.63
N LYS A 263 -20.85 -1.09 -12.67
CA LYS A 263 -21.85 -1.51 -11.69
C LYS A 263 -21.44 -2.85 -11.03
N PRO A 264 -21.76 -3.09 -9.75
CA PRO A 264 -22.24 -2.11 -8.77
C PRO A 264 -21.27 -0.94 -8.63
N VAL A 265 -21.76 0.25 -8.25
CA VAL A 265 -20.91 1.44 -8.14
C VAL A 265 -19.95 1.24 -6.97
N LYS A 266 -18.66 1.49 -7.18
CA LYS A 266 -17.62 1.48 -6.14
C LYS A 266 -16.68 2.68 -6.33
N PRO A 267 -16.05 3.20 -5.26
CA PRO A 267 -14.93 4.14 -5.39
C PRO A 267 -13.80 3.50 -6.19
N THR A 268 -12.96 4.32 -6.85
CA THR A 268 -11.80 3.84 -7.61
C THR A 268 -10.69 4.88 -7.56
N PHE A 269 -9.44 4.43 -7.48
CA PHE A 269 -8.25 5.28 -7.51
C PHE A 269 -7.03 4.53 -8.07
N ASP A 270 -5.98 5.29 -8.37
CA ASP A 270 -4.69 4.77 -8.80
C ASP A 270 -3.80 4.48 -7.59
N GLY A 271 -3.59 3.20 -7.30
CA GLY A 271 -2.81 2.74 -6.14
C GLY A 271 -1.32 2.58 -6.44
N GLU A 272 -0.94 2.58 -7.71
CA GLU A 272 0.46 2.52 -8.15
C GLU A 272 0.59 3.22 -9.52
N PRO A 273 0.71 4.56 -9.51
CA PRO A 273 1.13 5.32 -10.67
C PRO A 273 2.62 5.11 -10.94
N ARG A 274 3.16 5.83 -11.93
CA ARG A 274 4.61 5.90 -12.14
C ARG A 274 5.28 6.49 -10.89
N TYR A 275 6.29 5.80 -10.37
CA TYR A 275 7.13 6.32 -9.30
C TYR A 275 8.05 7.43 -9.80
N GLU A 276 8.33 8.38 -8.91
CA GLU A 276 9.37 9.38 -9.11
C GLU A 276 10.73 8.69 -9.22
N ASP A 277 11.57 9.15 -10.16
CA ASP A 277 12.91 8.62 -10.44
C ASP A 277 12.96 7.14 -10.90
N HIS A 278 11.81 6.55 -11.23
CA HIS A 278 11.74 5.21 -11.79
C HIS A 278 11.81 5.24 -13.33
N PRO A 279 12.61 4.37 -13.98
CA PRO A 279 12.69 4.32 -15.42
C PRO A 279 11.34 4.00 -16.05
N CYS A 280 11.05 4.61 -17.19
CA CYS A 280 9.83 4.31 -17.92
C CYS A 280 9.91 2.89 -18.47
N ASP A 281 8.88 2.08 -18.19
CA ASP A 281 8.79 0.70 -18.68
C ASP A 281 10.04 -0.14 -18.35
N TRP A 282 10.65 0.10 -17.18
CA TRP A 282 11.83 -0.62 -16.70
C TRP A 282 13.10 -0.45 -17.57
N LYS A 283 13.14 0.56 -18.44
CA LYS A 283 14.27 0.86 -19.34
C LYS A 283 15.13 1.98 -18.75
N PRO A 284 16.30 1.67 -18.14
CA PRO A 284 17.11 2.64 -17.41
C PRO A 284 17.53 3.86 -18.23
N GLU A 285 17.68 3.69 -19.54
CA GLU A 285 18.04 4.74 -20.48
C GLU A 285 16.89 5.71 -20.81
N ILE A 286 15.66 5.38 -20.42
CA ILE A 286 14.48 6.19 -20.73
C ILE A 286 13.96 6.87 -19.46
N LEU A 287 14.36 8.14 -19.29
CA LEU A 287 13.90 9.00 -18.20
C LEU A 287 12.36 9.08 -18.17
N GLY A 288 11.79 8.86 -16.99
CA GLY A 288 10.36 8.89 -16.69
C GLY A 288 9.76 10.29 -16.64
#